data_AF-A0A174NZN3-F1
#
_entry.id   AF-A0A174NZN3-F1
#
_cell.length_a   1.000
_cell.length_b   1.000
_cell.length_c   1.000
_cell.angle_alpha   90.00
_cell.angle_beta   90.00
_cell.angle_gamma   90.00
#
_symmetry.space_group_name_H-M   'P 1'
#
loop_
_entity.id
_entity.type
_entity.pdbx_description
1 polymer ?
#
loop_
_entity_poly.entity_id
_entity_poly.type
_entity_poly.pdbx_seq_one_letter_code
_entity_poly.pdbx_strand_id
1 'polypeptide(L)'
;MKDKLLRVPHRHVVMTLPHVLLDLVKRNKKEILNIMMRTSAEALKIWMMKAFGLKMGVIAVLHTYGETKQYHVHTHMILSWGGIDGNGRIVVPERSKVNDAFIRSIFKHTFDKALIELFDNGKLKHDFRNRMEFMSFIKHVVNKKQWIVHLEPPLEMPEQVIQYIGRYSKRACLS
;
A
#
# COMPACT_ATOMS: atom_id res chain seq x y z
N MET A 1 -2.69 23.18 5.31
CA MET A 1 -2.15 21.86 4.92
C MET A 1 -0.69 21.96 4.47
N LYS A 2 -0.30 23.00 3.70
CA LYS A 2 1.09 23.24 3.29
C LYS A 2 2.11 23.14 4.43
N ASP A 3 1.84 23.77 5.57
CA ASP A 3 2.79 23.80 6.71
C ASP A 3 2.89 22.50 7.50
N LYS A 4 2.04 21.50 7.19
CA LYS A 4 2.05 20.17 7.82
C LYS A 4 2.82 19.14 7.00
N LEU A 5 3.28 19.49 5.79
CA LEU A 5 4.08 18.60 4.95
C LEU A 5 5.57 18.83 5.23
N LEU A 6 6.31 17.73 5.30
CA LEU A 6 7.76 17.79 5.39
C LEU A 6 8.31 18.43 4.12
N ARG A 7 9.22 19.40 4.23
CA ARG A 7 9.84 20.09 3.07
C ARG A 7 10.91 19.20 2.41
N VAL A 8 10.46 18.08 1.86
CA VAL A 8 11.24 17.13 1.06
C VAL A 8 10.47 16.83 -0.23
N PRO A 9 11.12 16.30 -1.28
CA PRO A 9 10.40 15.77 -2.43
C PRO A 9 9.42 14.70 -1.97
N HIS A 10 8.33 14.51 -2.71
CA HIS A 10 7.35 13.46 -2.41
C HIS A 10 7.22 12.50 -3.57
N ARG A 11 6.82 11.26 -3.34
CA ARG A 11 6.55 10.31 -4.42
C ARG A 11 5.13 9.80 -4.37
N HIS A 12 4.54 9.63 -5.54
CA HIS A 12 3.31 8.87 -5.69
C HIS A 12 3.63 7.39 -5.84
N VAL A 13 2.88 6.56 -5.12
CA VAL A 13 2.95 5.11 -5.20
C VAL A 13 1.56 4.53 -5.39
N VAL A 14 1.43 3.58 -6.31
CA VAL A 14 0.25 2.72 -6.43
C VAL A 14 0.60 1.33 -5.95
N MET A 15 -0.24 0.78 -5.08
CA MET A 15 -0.20 -0.65 -4.74
C MET A 15 -1.56 -1.29 -5.05
N THR A 16 -1.54 -2.42 -5.75
CA THR A 16 -2.75 -3.10 -6.22
C THR A 16 -2.84 -4.51 -5.66
N LEU A 17 -4.04 -4.88 -5.24
CA LEU A 17 -4.36 -6.22 -4.78
C LEU A 17 -4.50 -7.19 -5.97
N PRO A 18 -3.93 -8.40 -5.90
CA PRO A 18 -4.13 -9.42 -6.93
C PRO A 18 -5.61 -9.74 -7.16
N HIS A 19 -6.03 -9.84 -8.42
CA HIS A 19 -7.45 -10.03 -8.77
C HIS A 19 -8.04 -11.34 -8.26
N VAL A 20 -7.20 -12.35 -8.00
CA VAL A 20 -7.63 -13.62 -7.41
C VAL A 20 -8.23 -13.48 -6.01
N LEU A 21 -8.00 -12.34 -5.34
CA LEU A 21 -8.59 -12.03 -4.04
C LEU A 21 -9.94 -11.30 -4.14
N LEU A 22 -10.40 -10.87 -5.33
CA LEU A 22 -11.57 -10.00 -5.43
C LEU A 22 -12.86 -10.64 -4.93
N ASP A 23 -13.06 -11.94 -5.10
CA ASP A 23 -14.24 -12.62 -4.56
C ASP A 23 -14.18 -12.72 -3.03
N LEU A 24 -12.99 -12.85 -2.46
CA LEU A 24 -12.79 -12.76 -1.02
C LEU A 24 -13.06 -11.32 -0.53
N VAL A 25 -12.62 -10.30 -1.28
CA VAL A 25 -12.92 -8.88 -0.99
C VAL A 25 -14.43 -8.62 -1.01
N LYS A 26 -15.16 -9.09 -2.02
CA LYS A 26 -16.62 -8.85 -2.14
C LYS A 26 -17.36 -9.36 -0.90
N ARG A 27 -16.94 -10.49 -0.34
CA ARG A 27 -17.52 -11.09 0.87
C ARG A 27 -17.10 -10.43 2.18
N ASN A 28 -15.94 -9.76 2.18
CA ASN A 28 -15.26 -9.23 3.37
C ASN A 28 -14.85 -7.77 3.17
N LYS A 29 -15.74 -6.97 2.58
CA LYS A 29 -15.38 -5.65 2.03
C LYS A 29 -14.73 -4.77 3.09
N LYS A 30 -15.33 -4.63 4.28
CA LYS A 30 -14.80 -3.77 5.33
C LYS A 30 -13.42 -4.26 5.80
N GLU A 31 -13.30 -5.54 6.09
CA GLU A 31 -12.13 -6.15 6.69
C GLU A 31 -10.94 -6.13 5.73
N ILE A 32 -11.15 -6.54 4.47
CA ILE A 32 -10.07 -6.62 3.49
C ILE A 32 -9.65 -5.24 3.00
N LEU A 33 -10.59 -4.32 2.80
CA LEU A 33 -10.25 -2.94 2.43
C LEU A 33 -9.48 -2.22 3.55
N ASN A 34 -9.82 -2.49 4.82
CA ASN A 34 -9.07 -1.96 5.97
C ASN A 34 -7.64 -2.49 6.01
N ILE A 35 -7.43 -3.80 5.84
CA ILE A 35 -6.05 -4.32 5.81
C ILE A 35 -5.31 -3.81 4.57
N MET A 36 -5.94 -3.71 3.40
CA MET A 36 -5.32 -3.17 2.18
C MET A 36 -4.78 -1.76 2.40
N MET A 37 -5.58 -0.87 2.99
CA MET A 37 -5.18 0.50 3.28
C MET A 37 -4.06 0.56 4.33
N ARG A 38 -4.14 -0.27 5.38
CA ARG A 38 -3.14 -0.29 6.45
C ARG A 38 -1.80 -0.87 5.99
N THR A 39 -1.81 -2.04 5.36
CA THR A 39 -0.58 -2.79 5.03
C THR A 39 0.19 -2.16 3.88
N SER A 40 -0.49 -1.49 2.94
CA SER A 40 0.18 -0.70 1.89
C SER A 40 1.02 0.44 2.47
N ALA A 41 0.46 1.23 3.39
CA ALA A 41 1.19 2.30 4.08
C ALA A 41 2.28 1.75 5.02
N GLU A 42 2.00 0.65 5.72
CA GLU A 42 2.97 -0.03 6.59
C GLU A 42 4.17 -0.55 5.80
N ALA A 43 3.94 -1.16 4.64
CA ALA A 43 4.99 -1.71 3.80
C ALA A 43 6.01 -0.64 3.36
N LEU A 44 5.53 0.55 2.99
CA LEU A 44 6.40 1.68 2.66
C LEU A 44 7.21 2.17 3.85
N LYS A 45 6.59 2.26 5.04
CA LYS A 45 7.28 2.65 6.27
C LYS A 45 8.36 1.64 6.67
N ILE A 46 8.05 0.34 6.61
CA ILE A 46 9.02 -0.73 6.88
C ILE A 46 10.16 -0.66 5.87
N TRP A 47 9.85 -0.50 4.59
CA TRP A 47 10.87 -0.39 3.55
C TRP A 47 11.82 0.78 3.80
N MET A 48 11.30 1.98 4.05
CA MET A 48 12.11 3.17 4.32
C MET A 48 12.99 3.00 5.56
N MET A 49 12.44 2.40 6.62
CA MET A 49 13.21 2.09 7.82
C MET A 49 14.32 1.08 7.53
N LYS A 50 14.03 -0.01 6.80
CA LYS A 50 15.03 -1.05 6.49
C LYS A 50 16.09 -0.61 5.50
N ALA A 51 15.73 0.20 4.51
CA ALA A 51 16.63 0.63 3.46
C ALA A 51 17.46 1.86 3.85
N PHE A 52 16.92 2.74 4.70
CA PHE A 52 17.54 4.04 4.99
C PHE A 52 17.55 4.43 6.47
N GLY A 53 16.91 3.68 7.36
CA GLY A 53 16.82 4.03 8.78
C GLY A 53 15.92 5.24 9.08
N LEU A 54 14.99 5.57 8.19
CA LEU A 54 14.19 6.80 8.29
C LEU A 54 12.72 6.52 8.62
N LYS A 55 12.13 7.39 9.44
CA LYS A 55 10.69 7.48 9.67
C LYS A 55 10.05 8.40 8.61
N MET A 56 9.28 7.85 7.69
CA MET A 56 8.57 8.60 6.65
C MET A 56 7.11 8.93 7.00
N GLY A 57 6.60 9.99 6.37
CA GLY A 57 5.17 10.27 6.27
C GLY A 57 4.54 9.61 5.04
N VAL A 58 3.30 9.14 5.19
CA VAL A 58 2.50 8.57 4.10
C VAL A 58 1.06 9.07 4.23
N ILE A 59 0.50 9.55 3.13
CA ILE A 59 -0.94 9.82 2.97
C ILE A 59 -1.47 8.80 1.97
N ALA A 60 -2.54 8.09 2.31
CA ALA A 60 -3.09 7.01 1.49
C ALA A 60 -4.58 7.25 1.19
N VAL A 61 -4.99 6.93 -0.04
CA VAL A 61 -6.37 6.90 -0.51
C VAL A 61 -6.64 5.53 -1.12
N LEU A 62 -7.73 4.89 -0.72
CA LEU A 62 -8.13 3.57 -1.20
C LEU A 62 -9.20 3.68 -2.30
N HIS A 63 -9.00 2.96 -3.39
CA HIS A 63 -9.91 2.90 -4.53
C HIS A 63 -10.32 1.44 -4.78
N THR A 64 -11.57 1.22 -5.20
CA THR A 64 -12.11 -0.13 -5.49
C THR A 64 -12.48 -0.35 -6.96
N TYR A 65 -12.35 0.67 -7.81
CA TYR A 65 -12.61 0.60 -9.24
C TYR A 65 -11.48 1.26 -10.01
N GLY A 66 -11.09 0.65 -11.13
CA GLY A 66 -10.14 1.24 -12.06
C GLY A 66 -10.82 2.18 -13.05
N GLU A 67 -10.03 2.80 -13.93
CA GLU A 67 -10.50 3.72 -14.98
C GLU A 67 -11.53 3.06 -15.92
N THR A 68 -11.33 1.77 -16.22
CA THR A 68 -12.26 0.98 -17.04
C THR A 68 -13.51 0.48 -16.28
N LYS A 69 -13.78 1.02 -15.07
CA LYS A 69 -14.90 0.66 -14.17
C LYS A 69 -14.94 -0.80 -13.72
N GLN A 70 -13.85 -1.54 -13.94
CA GLN A 70 -13.70 -2.89 -13.41
C GLN A 70 -13.35 -2.84 -11.93
N TYR A 71 -13.85 -3.81 -11.16
CA TYR A 71 -13.54 -3.91 -9.74
C TYR A 71 -12.04 -4.13 -9.55
N HIS A 72 -11.36 -3.14 -8.98
CA HIS A 72 -9.90 -3.05 -8.94
C HIS A 72 -9.48 -2.39 -7.62
N VAL A 73 -9.11 -3.21 -6.64
CA VAL A 73 -8.72 -2.73 -5.32
C VAL A 73 -7.27 -2.28 -5.34
N HIS A 74 -7.05 -0.99 -5.13
CA HIS A 74 -5.72 -0.38 -5.14
C HIS A 74 -5.66 0.83 -4.21
N THR A 75 -4.44 1.23 -3.86
CA THR A 75 -4.18 2.41 -3.03
C THR A 75 -3.32 3.39 -3.81
N HIS A 76 -3.71 4.66 -3.78
CA HIS A 76 -2.87 5.79 -4.17
C HIS A 76 -2.24 6.37 -2.91
N MET A 77 -0.92 6.46 -2.89
CA MET A 77 -0.20 6.97 -1.72
C MET A 77 0.76 8.06 -2.13
N ILE A 78 0.80 9.13 -1.34
CA ILE A 78 1.90 10.09 -1.38
C ILE A 78 2.78 9.85 -0.17
N LEU A 79 4.06 9.59 -0.41
CA LEU A 79 5.08 9.44 0.63
C LEU A 79 6.08 10.59 0.61
N SER A 80 6.63 10.94 1.77
CA SER A 80 7.80 11.80 1.86
C SER A 80 9.02 11.04 1.32
N TRP A 81 9.71 11.59 0.31
CA TRP A 81 10.97 11.06 -0.20
C TRP A 81 12.10 11.43 0.76
N GLY A 82 12.17 10.65 1.84
CA GLY A 82 12.96 10.96 3.01
C GLY A 82 12.12 10.90 4.28
N GLY A 83 12.74 11.29 5.38
CA GLY A 83 12.10 11.17 6.68
C GLY A 83 12.99 11.66 7.80
N ILE A 84 12.59 11.31 9.01
CA ILE A 84 13.29 11.68 10.24
C ILE A 84 14.19 10.50 10.66
N ASP A 85 15.49 10.76 10.86
CA ASP A 85 16.44 9.76 11.35
C ASP A 85 16.31 9.53 12.87
N GLY A 86 17.15 8.67 13.44
CA GLY A 86 17.18 8.39 14.88
C GLY A 86 17.50 9.61 15.77
N ASN A 87 18.11 10.65 15.21
CA ASN A 87 18.50 11.88 15.89
C ASN A 87 17.51 13.04 15.68
N GLY A 88 16.37 12.80 15.01
CA GLY A 88 15.38 13.83 14.73
C GLY A 88 15.69 14.70 13.50
N ARG A 89 16.72 14.38 12.71
CA ARG A 89 17.12 15.15 11.53
C ARG A 89 16.33 14.73 10.31
N ILE A 90 16.00 15.70 9.46
CA ILE A 90 15.39 15.44 8.15
C ILE A 90 16.47 14.98 7.19
N VAL A 91 16.29 13.78 6.62
CA VAL A 91 17.22 13.17 5.68
C VAL A 91 16.48 12.80 4.39
N VAL A 92 17.10 13.13 3.25
CA VAL A 92 16.64 12.74 1.92
C VAL A 92 17.60 11.68 1.36
N PRO A 93 17.14 10.45 1.10
CA PRO A 93 18.00 9.39 0.59
C PRO A 93 18.35 9.59 -0.89
N GLU A 94 19.56 9.17 -1.26
CA GLU A 94 20.00 9.13 -2.66
C GLU A 94 19.10 8.20 -3.50
N ARG A 95 18.77 8.66 -4.71
CA ARG A 95 17.76 8.03 -5.60
C ARG A 95 18.14 6.65 -6.12
N SER A 96 19.40 6.25 -6.03
CA SER A 96 19.96 5.02 -6.63
C SER A 96 19.56 3.71 -5.93
N LYS A 97 18.84 3.76 -4.81
CA LYS A 97 18.57 2.57 -3.94
C LYS A 97 17.12 2.08 -3.93
N VAL A 98 16.30 2.40 -4.93
CA VAL A 98 14.90 1.95 -4.97
C VAL A 98 14.80 0.56 -5.57
N ASN A 99 14.32 -0.40 -4.76
CA ASN A 99 14.07 -1.77 -5.20
C ASN A 99 12.58 -2.11 -5.05
N ASP A 100 11.84 -2.02 -6.15
CA ASP A 100 10.41 -2.30 -6.18
C ASP A 100 10.08 -3.74 -5.81
N ALA A 101 10.97 -4.69 -6.09
CA ALA A 101 10.79 -6.08 -5.69
C ALA A 101 10.87 -6.23 -4.17
N PHE A 102 11.73 -5.45 -3.51
CA PHE A 102 11.82 -5.44 -2.05
C PHE A 102 10.55 -4.86 -1.40
N ILE A 103 10.06 -3.72 -1.90
CA ILE A 103 8.81 -3.11 -1.41
C ILE A 103 7.64 -4.08 -1.59
N ARG A 104 7.54 -4.70 -2.77
CA ARG A 104 6.50 -5.68 -3.12
C ARG A 104 6.53 -6.92 -2.23
N SER A 105 7.72 -7.40 -1.88
CA SER A 105 7.89 -8.50 -0.92
C SER A 105 7.35 -8.13 0.47
N ILE A 106 7.66 -6.93 0.96
CA ILE A 106 7.15 -6.43 2.24
C ILE A 106 5.63 -6.25 2.19
N PHE A 107 5.09 -5.67 1.12
CA PHE A 107 3.65 -5.47 0.95
C PHE A 107 2.90 -6.80 0.96
N LYS A 108 3.35 -7.76 0.17
CA LYS A 108 2.81 -9.11 0.15
C LYS A 108 2.83 -9.76 1.53
N HIS A 109 3.98 -9.72 2.21
CA HIS A 109 4.12 -10.34 3.54
C HIS A 109 3.22 -9.69 4.60
N THR A 110 3.16 -8.36 4.65
CA THR A 110 2.32 -7.63 5.61
C THR A 110 0.84 -7.87 5.34
N PHE A 111 0.42 -7.90 4.07
CA PHE A 111 -0.94 -8.25 3.70
C PHE A 111 -1.29 -9.71 4.06
N ASP A 112 -0.44 -10.67 3.71
CA ASP A 112 -0.64 -12.09 4.03
C ASP A 112 -0.81 -12.27 5.54
N LYS A 113 0.08 -11.67 6.35
CA LYS A 113 -0.02 -11.71 7.81
C LYS A 113 -1.36 -11.18 8.31
N ALA A 114 -1.77 -10.00 7.84
CA ALA A 114 -3.04 -9.40 8.24
C ALA A 114 -4.27 -10.22 7.80
N LEU A 115 -4.21 -10.85 6.61
CA LEU A 115 -5.28 -11.71 6.13
C LEU A 115 -5.36 -13.02 6.93
N ILE A 116 -4.22 -13.59 7.30
CA ILE A 116 -4.13 -14.75 8.19
C ILE A 116 -4.70 -14.42 9.57
N GLU A 117 -4.39 -13.26 10.12
CA GLU A 117 -5.00 -12.80 11.38
C GLU A 117 -6.53 -12.66 11.27
N LEU A 118 -7.08 -12.22 10.13
CA LEU A 118 -8.53 -12.19 9.94
C LEU A 118 -9.13 -13.60 9.92
N PHE A 119 -8.46 -14.55 9.28
CA PHE A 119 -8.86 -15.96 9.26
C PHE A 119 -8.82 -16.57 10.66
N ASP A 120 -7.68 -16.47 11.34
CA ASP A 120 -7.42 -17.09 12.64
C ASP A 120 -8.37 -16.55 13.74
N ASN A 121 -8.83 -15.31 13.59
CA ASN A 121 -9.81 -14.69 14.50
C ASN A 121 -11.27 -14.90 14.09
N GLY A 122 -11.57 -15.71 13.07
CA GLY A 122 -12.93 -15.96 12.59
C GLY A 122 -13.63 -14.73 11.99
N LYS A 123 -12.88 -13.71 11.59
CA LYS A 123 -13.41 -12.46 11.00
C LYS A 123 -13.54 -12.50 9.49
N LEU A 124 -13.06 -13.57 8.86
CA LEU A 124 -13.06 -13.76 7.43
C LEU A 124 -14.20 -14.73 7.02
N LYS A 125 -15.15 -14.25 6.22
CA LYS A 125 -16.14 -15.09 5.53
C LYS A 125 -15.48 -15.79 4.35
N HIS A 126 -15.40 -17.12 4.41
CA HIS A 126 -14.73 -17.95 3.41
C HIS A 126 -15.32 -19.37 3.34
N ASP A 127 -14.91 -20.14 2.33
CA ASP A 127 -15.35 -21.54 2.15
C ASP A 127 -14.21 -22.56 2.38
N PHE A 128 -13.04 -22.10 2.84
CA PHE A 128 -11.94 -23.00 3.21
C PHE A 128 -12.36 -23.94 4.36
N ARG A 129 -12.14 -25.24 4.18
CA ARG A 129 -12.46 -26.32 5.12
C ARG A 129 -11.67 -26.20 6.42
N ASN A 130 -10.43 -25.74 6.34
CA ASN A 130 -9.54 -25.56 7.47
C ASN A 130 -8.41 -24.58 7.15
N ARG A 131 -7.63 -24.25 8.18
CA ARG A 131 -6.48 -23.35 8.07
C ARG A 131 -5.43 -23.83 7.07
N MET A 132 -5.21 -25.14 6.95
CA MET A 132 -4.20 -25.68 6.02
C MET A 132 -4.57 -25.38 4.57
N GLU A 133 -5.84 -25.55 4.21
CA GLU A 133 -6.34 -25.21 2.87
C GLU A 133 -6.20 -23.71 2.58
N PHE A 134 -6.51 -22.87 3.55
CA PHE A 134 -6.35 -21.43 3.42
C PHE A 134 -4.88 -21.00 3.24
N MET A 135 -3.96 -21.55 4.05
CA MET A 135 -2.53 -21.30 3.90
C MET A 135 -2.00 -21.79 2.54
N SER A 136 -2.52 -22.91 2.04
CA SER A 136 -2.20 -23.42 0.71
C SER A 136 -2.67 -22.46 -0.39
N PHE A 137 -3.91 -21.95 -0.29
CA PHE A 137 -4.42 -20.92 -1.20
C PHE A 137 -3.52 -19.66 -1.21
N ILE A 138 -3.12 -19.15 -0.05
CA ILE A 138 -2.18 -18.02 0.03
C ILE A 138 -0.88 -18.37 -0.71
N LYS A 139 -0.22 -19.48 -0.34
CA LYS A 139 1.11 -19.83 -0.84
C LYS A 139 1.13 -20.16 -2.35
N HIS A 140 0.14 -20.91 -2.82
CA HIS A 140 0.16 -21.51 -4.16
C HIS A 140 -0.71 -20.75 -5.16
N VAL A 141 -1.66 -19.94 -4.71
CA VAL A 141 -2.55 -19.17 -5.59
C VAL A 141 -2.24 -17.68 -5.49
N VAL A 142 -2.46 -17.07 -4.33
CA VAL A 142 -2.31 -15.61 -4.13
C VAL A 142 -0.87 -15.19 -4.39
N ASN A 143 0.07 -15.93 -3.81
CA ASN A 143 1.49 -15.59 -3.81
C ASN A 143 2.20 -15.88 -5.13
N LYS A 144 1.52 -16.54 -6.07
CA LYS A 144 1.96 -16.76 -7.45
C LYS A 144 1.44 -15.71 -8.42
N LYS A 145 0.49 -14.86 -8.02
CA LYS A 145 0.02 -13.73 -8.84
C LYS A 145 1.01 -12.57 -8.77
N GLN A 146 0.91 -11.67 -9.75
CA GLN A 146 1.64 -10.42 -9.72
C GLN A 146 1.02 -9.48 -8.67
N TRP A 147 1.83 -9.12 -7.69
CA TRP A 147 1.57 -8.04 -6.75
C TRP A 147 2.12 -6.77 -7.37
N ILE A 148 1.31 -5.73 -7.60
CA ILE A 148 1.79 -4.53 -8.29
C ILE A 148 2.16 -3.47 -7.25
N VAL A 149 3.37 -2.95 -7.39
CA VAL A 149 3.87 -1.74 -6.74
C VAL A 149 4.48 -0.89 -7.84
N HIS A 150 4.01 0.34 -7.98
CA HIS A 150 4.45 1.30 -8.99
C HIS A 150 4.81 2.62 -8.31
N LEU A 151 6.03 3.11 -8.51
CA LEU A 151 6.53 4.35 -7.93
C LEU A 151 6.76 5.37 -9.04
N GLU A 152 6.03 6.48 -8.98
CA GLU A 152 6.23 7.60 -9.89
C GLU A 152 7.51 8.39 -9.55
N PRO A 153 8.04 9.17 -10.51
CA PRO A 153 9.08 10.16 -10.24
C PRO A 153 8.70 11.13 -9.10
N PRO A 154 9.69 11.70 -8.40
CA PRO A 154 9.42 12.61 -7.31
C PRO A 154 8.78 13.93 -7.77
N LEU A 155 7.79 14.36 -7.00
CA LEU A 155 7.17 15.68 -7.02
C LEU A 155 8.01 16.60 -6.13
N GLU A 156 8.56 17.66 -6.71
CA GLU A 156 9.47 18.59 -6.02
C GLU A 156 8.72 19.67 -5.22
N MET A 157 7.46 19.97 -5.57
CA MET A 157 6.70 21.08 -4.96
C MET A 157 5.52 20.61 -4.10
N PRO A 158 5.33 21.15 -2.87
CA PRO A 158 4.17 20.85 -2.02
C PRO A 158 2.80 21.13 -2.67
N GLU A 159 2.70 22.12 -3.56
CA GLU A 159 1.48 22.45 -4.30
C GLU A 159 1.06 21.30 -5.22
N GLN A 160 2.04 20.67 -5.89
CA GLN A 160 1.81 19.51 -6.74
C GLN A 160 1.27 18.35 -5.91
N VAL A 161 1.81 18.14 -4.71
CA VAL A 161 1.33 17.13 -3.76
C VAL A 161 -0.12 17.39 -3.34
N ILE A 162 -0.47 18.64 -3.00
CA ILE A 162 -1.82 18.99 -2.56
C ILE A 162 -2.83 18.83 -3.71
N GLN A 163 -2.51 19.35 -4.90
CA GLN A 163 -3.35 19.17 -6.08
C GLN A 163 -3.52 17.69 -6.42
N TYR A 164 -2.43 16.93 -6.32
CA TYR A 164 -2.45 15.49 -6.54
C TYR A 164 -3.41 14.79 -5.57
N ILE A 165 -3.25 14.97 -4.27
CA ILE A 165 -4.13 14.38 -3.25
C ILE A 165 -5.59 14.80 -3.50
N GLY A 166 -5.82 16.06 -3.85
CA GLY A 166 -7.15 16.59 -4.17
C GLY A 166 -7.82 15.87 -5.34
N ARG A 167 -7.08 15.52 -6.39
CA ARG A 167 -7.62 14.76 -7.54
C ARG A 167 -8.11 13.38 -7.11
N TYR A 168 -7.31 12.61 -6.38
CA TYR A 168 -7.68 11.23 -6.00
C TYR A 168 -8.70 11.18 -4.87
N SER A 169 -8.69 12.16 -3.97
CA SER A 169 -9.71 12.24 -2.91
C SER A 169 -11.11 12.54 -3.48
N LYS A 170 -11.20 13.32 -4.57
CA LYS A 170 -12.48 13.67 -5.23
C LYS A 170 -12.90 12.68 -6.32
N ARG A 171 -11.96 11.91 -6.88
CA ARG A 171 -12.21 10.89 -7.92
C ARG A 171 -12.55 9.51 -7.37
N ALA A 172 -12.93 9.39 -6.10
CA ALA A 172 -13.20 8.11 -5.43
C ALA A 172 -14.21 7.17 -6.14
N CYS A 173 -14.90 7.64 -7.20
CA CYS A 173 -15.82 6.86 -8.02
C CYS A 173 -15.31 6.48 -9.42
N LEU A 174 -14.29 7.15 -9.98
CA LEU A 174 -13.73 6.92 -11.32
C LEU A 174 -12.26 7.39 -11.33
N SER A 175 -11.31 6.45 -11.40
CA SER A 175 -9.89 6.78 -11.61
C SER A 175 -9.69 7.35 -13.01
#